data_AF-A0A3Q7YLY8-F1
#
_entry.id   AF-A0A3Q7YLY8-F1
#
_cell.length_a   1.000
_cell.length_b   1.000
_cell.length_c   1.000
_cell.angle_alpha   90.00
_cell.angle_beta   90.00
_cell.angle_gamma   90.00
#
_symmetry.space_group_name_H-M   'P 1'
#
loop_
_entity.id
_entity.type
_entity.pdbx_description
1 polymer ?
#
loop_
_entity_poly.entity_id
_entity_poly.type
_entity_poly.pdbx_seq_one_letter_code
_entity_poly.pdbx_strand_id
1 'polypeptide(L)'
;PCSCNPARSTGSCQSDGGSCNCLEGFQGKNCEKCAPGYYGDECKRCECDERGSLGSTGSCSGVCQCKLNVEGSTCSECAPGYFDLSAENADGCTSCWCSGVSQTCHSAKLQTLAFETLNDWKITDIQRVKPISIPVDAETNRLIFANELDEVEAIYWQAPLGYLGNRLTSYGSRLQLVLSWDVIRGDRSGKPTTGPNVILVGKNGLKIAFGDESLDGLGVNLN
;
A
#
# COMPACT_ATOMS: atom_id res chain seq x y z
N PRO A 1 -7.73 -45.87 -41.26
CA PRO A 1 -7.90 -44.51 -41.83
C PRO A 1 -8.64 -43.61 -40.84
N CYS A 2 -8.08 -42.44 -40.55
CA CYS A 2 -8.72 -41.44 -39.71
C CYS A 2 -9.42 -40.40 -40.59
N SER A 3 -10.61 -39.96 -40.19
CA SER A 3 -11.43 -39.02 -40.93
C SER A 3 -11.23 -37.60 -40.38
N CYS A 4 -10.10 -36.99 -40.74
CA CYS A 4 -9.76 -35.64 -40.29
C CYS A 4 -10.31 -34.56 -41.23
N ASN A 5 -10.76 -33.44 -40.66
CA ASN A 5 -11.10 -32.25 -41.44
C ASN A 5 -9.82 -31.46 -41.80
N PRO A 6 -9.46 -31.32 -43.09
CA PRO A 6 -8.23 -30.62 -43.50
C PRO A 6 -8.24 -29.11 -43.18
N ALA A 7 -9.40 -28.51 -42.89
CA ALA A 7 -9.47 -27.11 -42.45
C ALA A 7 -9.07 -26.90 -40.98
N ARG A 8 -9.06 -27.97 -40.17
CA ARG A 8 -8.87 -27.91 -38.70
C ARG A 8 -7.71 -28.78 -38.20
N SER A 9 -7.08 -29.53 -39.09
CA SER A 9 -5.98 -30.44 -38.79
C SER A 9 -4.93 -30.43 -39.90
N THR A 10 -3.76 -31.00 -39.64
CA THR A 10 -2.70 -31.15 -40.65
C THR A 10 -3.01 -32.27 -41.67
N GLY A 11 -4.21 -32.86 -41.64
CA GLY A 11 -4.60 -34.00 -42.47
C GLY A 11 -3.93 -35.34 -42.10
N SER A 12 -3.06 -35.35 -41.09
CA SER A 12 -2.32 -36.51 -40.61
C SER A 12 -2.82 -36.98 -39.24
N CYS A 13 -2.55 -38.23 -38.89
CA CYS A 13 -2.96 -38.82 -37.62
C CYS A 13 -1.80 -39.15 -36.70
N GLN A 14 -2.11 -39.15 -35.41
CA GLN A 14 -1.17 -39.52 -34.36
C GLN A 14 -0.76 -40.99 -34.50
N SER A 15 0.46 -41.28 -34.07
CA SER A 15 1.12 -42.58 -34.19
C SER A 15 0.44 -43.69 -33.37
N ASP A 16 -0.35 -43.32 -32.36
CA ASP A 16 -1.14 -44.22 -31.52
C ASP A 16 -2.44 -44.71 -32.22
N GLY A 17 -2.78 -44.12 -33.37
CA GLY A 17 -3.90 -44.55 -34.20
C GLY A 17 -5.24 -44.24 -33.57
N GLY A 18 -5.79 -43.05 -33.84
CA GLY A 18 -7.14 -42.71 -33.41
C GLY A 18 -7.49 -41.24 -33.45
N SER A 19 -6.50 -40.36 -33.34
CA SER A 19 -6.69 -38.91 -33.26
C SER A 19 -5.98 -38.16 -34.38
N CYS A 20 -6.59 -37.07 -34.84
CA CYS A 20 -6.02 -36.15 -35.81
C CYS A 20 -5.00 -35.20 -35.17
N ASN A 21 -3.97 -34.81 -35.92
CA ASN A 21 -3.07 -33.74 -35.50
C ASN A 21 -3.74 -32.38 -35.74
N CYS A 22 -4.36 -31.82 -34.71
CA CYS A 22 -5.12 -30.57 -34.79
C CYS A 22 -4.25 -29.33 -34.98
N LEU A 23 -4.80 -28.33 -35.67
CA LEU A 23 -4.21 -27.00 -35.77
C LEU A 23 -4.36 -26.25 -34.43
N GLU A 24 -3.59 -25.18 -34.25
CA GLU A 24 -3.66 -24.34 -33.05
C GLU A 24 -5.11 -23.87 -32.81
N GLY A 25 -5.54 -23.95 -31.55
CA GLY A 25 -6.90 -23.58 -31.16
C GLY A 25 -7.95 -24.67 -31.34
N PHE A 26 -7.64 -25.79 -31.99
CA PHE A 26 -8.53 -26.93 -32.13
C PHE A 26 -8.09 -28.13 -31.28
N GLN A 27 -9.06 -28.89 -30.78
CA GLN A 27 -8.85 -30.11 -30.00
C GLN A 27 -9.96 -31.14 -30.27
N GLY A 28 -9.79 -32.33 -29.69
CA GLY A 28 -10.70 -33.46 -29.88
C GLY A 28 -10.16 -34.47 -30.89
N LYS A 29 -10.81 -35.63 -30.96
CA LYS A 29 -10.32 -36.76 -31.75
C LYS A 29 -10.23 -36.41 -33.24
N ASN A 30 -11.17 -35.60 -33.73
CA ASN A 30 -11.27 -35.16 -35.11
C ASN A 30 -11.12 -33.63 -35.23
N CYS A 31 -10.56 -32.96 -34.22
CA CYS A 31 -10.40 -31.50 -34.17
C CYS A 31 -11.75 -30.75 -34.24
N GLU A 32 -12.78 -31.34 -33.63
CA GLU A 32 -14.16 -30.86 -33.68
C GLU A 32 -14.49 -29.82 -32.60
N LYS A 33 -13.63 -29.66 -31.58
CA LYS A 33 -13.82 -28.72 -30.48
C LYS A 33 -12.72 -27.66 -30.50
N CYS A 34 -13.00 -26.50 -29.91
CA CYS A 34 -11.95 -25.54 -29.62
C CYS A 34 -11.15 -25.97 -28.39
N ALA A 35 -9.84 -25.76 -28.46
CA ALA A 35 -8.94 -25.91 -27.33
C ALA A 35 -9.31 -24.90 -26.23
N PRO A 36 -8.97 -25.21 -24.95
CA PRO A 36 -9.16 -24.28 -23.86
C PRO A 36 -8.58 -22.89 -24.17
N GLY A 37 -9.37 -21.84 -24.02
CA GLY A 37 -8.96 -20.47 -24.37
C GLY A 37 -9.21 -20.09 -25.83
N TYR A 38 -9.98 -20.88 -26.58
CA TYR A 38 -10.44 -20.56 -27.93
C TYR A 38 -11.96 -20.75 -28.07
N TYR A 39 -12.59 -19.98 -28.97
CA TYR A 39 -14.05 -19.96 -29.12
C TYR A 39 -14.54 -19.68 -30.55
N GLY A 40 -15.81 -19.98 -30.81
CA GLY A 40 -16.46 -19.78 -32.11
C GLY A 40 -16.07 -20.84 -33.15
N ASP A 41 -16.63 -20.72 -34.36
CA ASP A 41 -16.49 -21.76 -35.40
C ASP A 41 -15.06 -21.88 -35.97
N GLU A 42 -14.30 -20.80 -35.91
CA GLU A 42 -12.89 -20.73 -36.31
C GLU A 42 -11.92 -20.93 -35.14
N CYS A 43 -12.44 -21.20 -33.92
CA CYS A 43 -11.65 -21.28 -32.70
C CYS A 43 -10.67 -20.11 -32.58
N LYS A 44 -11.19 -18.89 -32.42
CA LYS A 44 -10.40 -17.68 -32.17
C LYS A 44 -9.95 -17.63 -30.72
N ARG A 45 -8.75 -17.12 -30.46
CA ARG A 45 -8.20 -17.00 -29.11
C ARG A 45 -9.04 -16.03 -28.26
N CYS A 46 -9.27 -16.37 -26.99
CA CYS A 46 -9.88 -15.47 -26.02
C CYS A 46 -8.90 -14.34 -25.68
N GLU A 47 -9.36 -13.08 -25.70
CA GLU A 47 -8.57 -11.91 -25.31
C GLU A 47 -8.91 -11.42 -23.89
N CYS A 48 -9.15 -12.36 -22.96
CA CYS A 48 -9.46 -12.03 -21.57
C CYS A 48 -8.17 -11.74 -20.78
N ASP A 49 -8.13 -10.62 -20.06
CA ASP A 49 -7.06 -10.32 -19.11
C ASP A 49 -7.19 -11.26 -17.90
N GLU A 50 -6.17 -12.08 -17.70
CA GLU A 50 -6.14 -13.07 -16.63
C GLU A 50 -6.23 -12.43 -15.24
N ARG A 51 -5.78 -11.17 -15.08
CA ARG A 51 -5.86 -10.45 -13.81
C ARG A 51 -7.30 -10.18 -13.41
N GLY A 52 -8.14 -9.88 -14.39
CA GLY A 52 -9.53 -9.50 -14.19
C GLY A 52 -10.55 -10.59 -14.43
N SER A 53 -10.13 -11.80 -14.81
CA SER A 53 -11.04 -12.89 -15.16
C SER A 53 -11.11 -13.97 -14.08
N LEU A 54 -12.27 -14.61 -13.89
CA LEU A 54 -12.54 -15.60 -12.82
C LEU A 54 -11.91 -16.98 -13.04
N GLY A 55 -11.25 -17.24 -14.16
CA GLY A 55 -10.69 -18.57 -14.41
C GLY A 55 -9.98 -18.72 -15.73
N SER A 56 -8.84 -19.40 -15.64
CA SER A 56 -7.93 -19.79 -16.72
C SER A 56 -8.61 -20.68 -17.77
N THR A 57 -8.22 -20.47 -19.04
CA THR A 57 -8.11 -21.50 -20.09
C THR A 57 -9.28 -22.49 -20.20
N GLY A 58 -10.37 -22.13 -20.90
CA GLY A 58 -11.38 -23.15 -21.19
C GLY A 58 -12.56 -22.72 -22.00
N SER A 59 -13.29 -21.74 -21.50
CA SER A 59 -14.62 -21.44 -22.02
C SER A 59 -14.89 -19.95 -21.95
N CYS A 60 -14.21 -19.17 -22.79
CA CYS A 60 -14.87 -17.95 -23.22
C CYS A 60 -15.89 -18.40 -24.27
N SER A 61 -17.18 -18.17 -24.04
CA SER A 61 -18.19 -18.33 -25.11
C SER A 61 -18.19 -17.11 -26.06
N GLY A 62 -17.03 -16.45 -26.20
CA GLY A 62 -16.87 -15.13 -26.81
C GLY A 62 -17.06 -13.94 -25.87
N VAL A 63 -17.39 -14.18 -24.60
CA VAL A 63 -17.48 -13.14 -23.55
C VAL A 63 -16.63 -13.58 -22.36
N CYS A 64 -15.78 -12.69 -21.86
CA CYS A 64 -14.96 -12.93 -20.67
C CYS A 64 -15.81 -12.83 -19.40
N GLN A 65 -15.58 -13.74 -18.46
CA GLN A 65 -16.23 -13.68 -17.15
C GLN A 65 -15.34 -12.88 -16.19
N CYS A 66 -15.69 -11.61 -16.01
CA CYS A 66 -14.92 -10.71 -15.16
C CYS A 66 -15.14 -11.01 -13.68
N LYS A 67 -14.09 -10.76 -12.88
CA LYS A 67 -14.15 -10.70 -11.43
C LYS A 67 -15.08 -9.55 -11.01
N LEU A 68 -15.51 -9.58 -9.75
CA LEU A 68 -16.59 -8.73 -9.24
C LEU A 68 -16.41 -7.23 -9.53
N ASN A 69 -15.19 -6.70 -9.38
CA ASN A 69 -14.90 -5.27 -9.47
C ASN A 69 -14.24 -4.87 -10.80
N VAL A 70 -14.40 -5.69 -11.83
CA VAL A 70 -13.75 -5.55 -13.14
C VAL A 70 -14.83 -5.48 -14.22
N GLU A 71 -14.59 -4.67 -15.24
CA GLU A 71 -15.48 -4.50 -16.38
C GLU A 71 -14.73 -4.53 -17.73
N GLY A 72 -15.49 -4.36 -18.81
CA GLY A 72 -15.00 -4.45 -20.19
C GLY A 72 -15.15 -5.84 -20.80
N SER A 73 -15.17 -5.91 -22.13
CA SER A 73 -15.32 -7.17 -22.87
C SER A 73 -14.17 -8.16 -22.65
N THR A 74 -13.01 -7.64 -22.28
CA THR A 74 -11.75 -8.34 -22.05
C THR A 74 -11.38 -8.41 -20.56
N CYS A 75 -12.21 -7.87 -19.66
CA CYS A 75 -11.91 -7.80 -18.21
C CYS A 75 -10.56 -7.12 -17.88
N SER A 76 -10.15 -6.14 -18.67
CA SER A 76 -8.87 -5.42 -18.52
C SER A 76 -9.01 -4.08 -17.79
N GLU A 77 -10.22 -3.69 -17.38
CA GLU A 77 -10.51 -2.40 -16.78
C GLU A 77 -11.23 -2.56 -15.44
N CYS A 78 -10.90 -1.72 -14.46
CA CYS A 78 -11.62 -1.71 -13.19
C CYS A 78 -12.97 -1.01 -13.36
N ALA A 79 -14.01 -1.53 -12.70
CA ALA A 79 -15.30 -0.86 -12.64
C ALA A 79 -15.19 0.53 -11.98
N PRO A 80 -16.13 1.46 -12.24
CA PRO A 80 -16.13 2.78 -11.62
C PRO A 80 -16.08 2.70 -10.10
N GLY A 81 -15.17 3.44 -9.49
CA GLY A 81 -14.94 3.39 -8.04
C GLY A 81 -13.91 2.36 -7.59
N TYR A 82 -13.24 1.67 -8.51
CA TYR A 82 -12.19 0.70 -8.21
C TYR A 82 -10.89 0.99 -8.97
N PHE A 83 -9.77 0.49 -8.45
CA PHE A 83 -8.43 0.67 -9.01
C PHE A 83 -7.55 -0.56 -8.75
N ASP A 84 -6.33 -0.55 -9.31
CA ASP A 84 -5.30 -1.57 -9.06
C ASP A 84 -5.68 -3.00 -9.48
N LEU A 85 -5.87 -3.20 -10.79
CA LEU A 85 -6.19 -4.51 -11.37
C LEU A 85 -5.04 -5.52 -11.15
N SER A 86 -5.29 -6.56 -10.35
CA SER A 86 -4.31 -7.58 -9.94
C SER A 86 -4.89 -9.00 -10.03
N ALA A 87 -4.06 -9.95 -10.46
CA ALA A 87 -4.42 -11.37 -10.50
C ALA A 87 -4.59 -11.95 -9.09
N GLU A 88 -3.80 -11.46 -8.14
CA GLU A 88 -3.78 -11.84 -6.73
C GLU A 88 -5.01 -11.34 -5.97
N ASN A 89 -5.67 -10.28 -6.47
CA ASN A 89 -6.94 -9.82 -5.93
C ASN A 89 -8.08 -10.72 -6.43
N ALA A 90 -8.78 -11.40 -5.51
CA ALA A 90 -9.91 -12.27 -5.82
C ALA A 90 -11.06 -11.55 -6.55
N ASP A 91 -11.27 -10.27 -6.24
CA ASP A 91 -12.27 -9.42 -6.87
C ASP A 91 -11.73 -8.61 -8.05
N GLY A 92 -10.43 -8.74 -8.34
CA GLY A 92 -9.72 -8.13 -9.47
C GLY A 92 -9.23 -6.72 -9.17
N CYS A 93 -10.12 -5.83 -8.73
CA CYS A 93 -9.79 -4.44 -8.38
C CYS A 93 -10.17 -4.09 -6.94
N THR A 94 -9.44 -3.13 -6.38
CA THR A 94 -9.60 -2.59 -5.01
C THR A 94 -10.50 -1.37 -5.01
N SER A 95 -11.40 -1.24 -4.04
CA SER A 95 -12.29 -0.07 -3.92
C SER A 95 -11.51 1.21 -3.65
N CYS A 96 -11.86 2.29 -4.33
CA CYS A 96 -11.38 3.63 -4.04
C CYS A 96 -11.86 4.07 -2.65
N TRP A 97 -10.95 4.66 -1.87
CA TRP A 97 -11.26 5.32 -0.61
C TRP A 97 -10.71 6.75 -0.62
N CYS A 98 -11.52 7.69 -1.09
CA CYS A 98 -11.12 9.09 -1.25
C CYS A 98 -11.77 10.02 -0.21
N SER A 99 -12.25 9.49 0.92
CA SER A 99 -12.86 10.29 2.01
C SER A 99 -13.94 11.28 1.52
N GLY A 100 -14.74 10.91 0.51
CA GLY A 100 -15.79 11.76 -0.06
C GLY A 100 -15.30 12.89 -0.97
N VAL A 101 -13.99 13.01 -1.23
CA VAL A 101 -13.41 14.04 -2.11
C VAL A 101 -13.55 13.67 -3.58
N SER A 102 -13.47 12.38 -3.90
CA SER A 102 -13.56 11.85 -5.26
C SER A 102 -14.19 10.45 -5.22
N GLN A 103 -14.63 9.96 -6.39
CA GLN A 103 -14.95 8.55 -6.61
C GLN A 103 -14.00 7.88 -7.60
N THR A 104 -13.05 8.65 -8.16
CA THR A 104 -12.02 8.13 -9.06
C THR A 104 -10.66 8.20 -8.37
N CYS A 105 -9.90 7.12 -8.48
CA CYS A 105 -8.58 6.99 -7.90
C CYS A 105 -7.70 6.09 -8.78
N HIS A 106 -6.39 6.14 -8.58
CA HIS A 106 -5.42 5.30 -9.29
C HIS A 106 -4.26 4.94 -8.38
N SER A 107 -3.58 3.84 -8.68
CA SER A 107 -2.41 3.39 -7.92
C SER A 107 -1.32 4.45 -7.97
N ALA A 108 -0.93 4.97 -6.81
CA ALA A 108 0.10 5.99 -6.71
C ALA A 108 1.49 5.34 -6.83
N LYS A 109 2.36 5.91 -7.67
CA LYS A 109 3.77 5.50 -7.78
C LYS A 109 4.60 6.26 -6.74
N LEU A 110 4.36 5.97 -5.47
CA LEU A 110 5.08 6.58 -4.35
C LEU A 110 6.15 5.63 -3.83
N GLN A 111 7.30 6.20 -3.50
CA GLN A 111 8.36 5.49 -2.78
C GLN A 111 8.40 6.05 -1.36
N THR A 112 8.33 5.14 -0.38
CA THR A 112 8.54 5.50 1.02
C THR A 112 10.01 5.86 1.20
N LEU A 113 10.26 7.02 1.80
CA LEU A 113 11.61 7.46 2.17
C LEU A 113 11.67 7.56 3.68
N ALA A 114 12.72 7.00 4.27
CA ALA A 114 13.07 7.25 5.66
C ALA A 114 13.75 8.62 5.75
N PHE A 115 13.35 9.41 6.75
CA PHE A 115 13.97 10.70 7.04
C PHE A 115 14.33 10.78 8.51
N GLU A 116 15.61 11.00 8.77
CA GLU A 116 16.18 11.03 10.11
C GLU A 116 17.14 12.22 10.23
N THR A 117 16.95 13.04 11.25
CA THR A 117 17.88 14.11 11.59
C THR A 117 17.74 14.47 13.07
N LEU A 118 18.86 14.75 13.72
CA LEU A 118 18.90 15.39 15.04
C LEU A 118 19.12 16.90 14.95
N ASN A 119 19.40 17.43 13.75
CA ASN A 119 19.65 18.86 13.56
C ASN A 119 18.36 19.67 13.60
N ASP A 120 18.47 20.92 14.07
CA ASP A 120 17.42 21.95 14.03
C ASP A 120 16.14 21.65 14.83
N TRP A 121 16.19 20.66 15.73
CA TRP A 121 15.12 20.45 16.70
C TRP A 121 15.08 21.58 17.72
N LYS A 122 13.87 21.92 18.14
CA LYS A 122 13.63 23.01 19.09
C LYS A 122 12.79 22.54 20.26
N ILE A 123 13.01 23.12 21.42
CA ILE A 123 12.19 22.95 22.61
C ILE A 123 11.16 24.07 22.66
N THR A 124 9.89 23.73 22.86
CA THR A 124 8.81 24.73 22.95
C THR A 124 7.63 24.24 23.77
N ASP A 125 6.70 25.13 24.10
CA ASP A 125 5.43 24.80 24.75
C ASP A 125 4.41 24.31 23.72
N ILE A 126 3.25 23.83 24.18
CA ILE A 126 2.19 23.36 23.27
C ILE A 126 1.67 24.46 22.33
N GLN A 127 1.88 25.74 22.68
CA GLN A 127 1.43 26.89 21.90
C GLN A 127 2.49 27.40 20.90
N ARG A 128 3.72 26.89 20.98
CA ARG A 128 4.87 27.23 20.13
C ARG A 128 5.27 28.70 20.19
N VAL A 129 5.10 29.34 21.35
CA VAL A 129 5.30 30.79 21.49
C VAL A 129 6.77 31.18 21.45
N LYS A 130 7.65 30.39 22.08
CA LYS A 130 9.09 30.67 22.16
C LYS A 130 9.92 29.39 21.98
N PRO A 131 10.25 29.02 20.74
CA PRO A 131 11.05 27.84 20.49
C PRO A 131 12.53 28.11 20.75
N ILE A 132 13.18 27.22 21.50
CA ILE A 132 14.60 27.26 21.87
C ILE A 132 15.34 26.23 21.03
N SER A 133 16.34 26.64 20.25
CA SER A 133 17.17 25.71 19.49
C SER A 133 18.12 24.96 20.41
N ILE A 134 18.14 23.62 20.31
CA ILE A 134 19.05 22.77 21.06
C ILE A 134 20.10 22.19 20.09
N PRO A 135 21.40 22.43 20.31
CA PRO A 135 22.43 21.82 19.48
C PRO A 135 22.53 20.32 19.76
N VAL A 136 22.94 19.56 18.74
CA VAL A 136 23.28 18.14 18.92
C VAL A 136 24.56 18.06 19.73
N ASP A 137 24.54 17.27 20.80
CA ASP A 137 25.72 17.00 21.60
C ASP A 137 26.74 16.20 20.78
N ALA A 138 27.97 16.71 20.68
CA ALA A 138 28.99 16.16 19.79
C ALA A 138 29.56 14.81 20.28
N GLU A 139 29.47 14.52 21.58
CA GLU A 139 30.02 13.31 22.18
C GLU A 139 29.00 12.15 22.15
N THR A 140 27.77 12.43 22.55
CA THR A 140 26.70 11.42 22.68
C THR A 140 25.83 11.29 21.43
N ASN A 141 25.92 12.24 20.49
CA ASN A 141 25.04 12.36 19.33
C ASN A 141 23.55 12.35 19.74
N ARG A 142 23.21 13.15 20.76
CA ARG A 142 21.86 13.29 21.30
C ARG A 142 21.48 14.76 21.47
N LEU A 143 20.18 15.01 21.50
CA LEU A 143 19.64 16.29 21.95
C LEU A 143 19.44 16.22 23.46
N ILE A 144 20.08 17.14 24.19
CA ILE A 144 20.05 17.14 25.66
C ILE A 144 19.48 18.48 26.13
N PHE A 145 18.45 18.40 26.97
CA PHE A 145 17.84 19.56 27.61
C PHE A 145 17.72 19.28 29.11
N ALA A 146 18.32 20.14 29.93
CA ALA A 146 18.45 19.94 31.39
C ALA A 146 17.94 21.13 32.22
N ASN A 147 17.37 22.15 31.57
CA ASN A 147 16.88 23.34 32.24
C ASN A 147 15.38 23.23 32.52
N GLU A 148 14.90 23.89 33.57
CA GLU A 148 13.47 24.12 33.74
C GLU A 148 13.02 25.30 32.88
N LEU A 149 11.83 25.18 32.28
CA LEU A 149 11.14 26.33 31.70
C LEU A 149 10.09 26.78 32.72
N ASP A 150 10.24 28.02 33.20
CA ASP A 150 9.27 28.61 34.09
C ASP A 150 7.90 28.73 33.39
N GLU A 151 6.83 28.51 34.15
CA GLU A 151 5.43 28.75 33.74
C GLU A 151 4.87 27.87 32.59
N VAL A 152 5.45 26.69 32.32
CA VAL A 152 4.88 25.74 31.34
C VAL A 152 4.47 24.39 31.97
N GLU A 153 3.29 23.89 31.61
CA GLU A 153 2.78 22.60 32.08
C GLU A 153 3.48 21.40 31.41
N ALA A 154 3.90 21.56 30.16
CA ALA A 154 4.56 20.53 29.38
C ALA A 154 5.48 21.14 28.31
N ILE A 155 6.59 20.45 28.07
CA ILE A 155 7.61 20.83 27.10
C ILE A 155 7.59 19.83 25.94
N TYR A 156 7.71 20.34 24.71
CA TYR A 156 7.65 19.57 23.48
C TYR A 156 8.89 19.79 22.61
N TRP A 157 9.35 18.70 22.00
CA TRP A 157 10.29 18.73 20.90
C TRP A 157 9.56 19.08 19.59
N GLN A 158 9.83 20.26 19.07
CA GLN A 158 9.36 20.71 17.77
C GLN A 158 10.26 20.17 16.66
N ALA A 159 9.67 19.36 15.78
CA ALA A 159 10.35 18.76 14.65
C ALA A 159 10.83 19.81 13.61
N PRO A 160 12.01 19.63 13.00
CA PRO A 160 12.54 20.52 11.98
C PRO A 160 11.78 20.41 10.64
N LEU A 161 12.08 21.33 9.72
CA LEU A 161 11.39 21.46 8.42
C LEU A 161 11.34 20.15 7.61
N GLY A 162 12.38 19.31 7.73
CA GLY A 162 12.46 18.01 7.07
C GLY A 162 11.39 16.99 7.48
N TYR A 163 10.70 17.18 8.61
CA TYR A 163 9.53 16.38 9.00
C TYR A 163 8.19 17.02 8.58
N LEU A 164 8.20 18.30 8.17
CA LEU A 164 6.99 19.08 7.87
C LEU A 164 6.62 19.01 6.38
N GLY A 165 5.37 19.37 6.03
CA GLY A 165 4.91 19.41 4.64
C GLY A 165 4.04 18.22 4.27
N ASN A 166 3.92 17.95 2.97
CA ASN A 166 3.13 16.81 2.49
C ASN A 166 3.89 15.50 2.74
N ARG A 167 3.37 14.68 3.64
CA ARG A 167 3.96 13.38 4.05
C ARG A 167 3.10 12.20 3.60
N LEU A 168 2.44 12.31 2.45
CA LEU A 168 1.65 11.21 1.88
C LEU A 168 2.49 9.93 1.66
N THR A 169 3.79 10.08 1.35
CA THR A 169 4.74 8.95 1.22
C THR A 169 5.01 8.22 2.53
N SER A 170 4.63 8.80 3.67
CA SER A 170 4.75 8.18 5.00
C SER A 170 3.46 7.49 5.44
N TYR A 171 2.39 7.51 4.63
CA TYR A 171 1.14 6.82 4.96
C TYR A 171 1.40 5.30 5.11
N GLY A 172 0.91 4.72 6.21
CA GLY A 172 1.18 3.32 6.56
C GLY A 172 2.62 3.03 7.04
N SER A 173 3.46 4.06 7.19
CA SER A 173 4.82 3.93 7.75
C SER A 173 4.83 4.19 9.26
N ARG A 174 5.97 3.90 9.91
CA ARG A 174 6.17 4.07 11.36
C ARG A 174 6.93 5.36 11.68
N LEU A 175 6.50 6.06 12.72
CA LEU A 175 7.25 7.14 13.36
C LEU A 175 7.83 6.64 14.68
N GLN A 176 9.16 6.60 14.80
CA GLN A 176 9.85 6.14 16.00
C GLN A 176 10.59 7.29 16.68
N LEU A 177 10.39 7.44 17.99
CA LEU A 177 11.03 8.44 18.84
C LEU A 177 11.55 7.76 20.09
N VAL A 178 12.81 8.00 20.45
CA VAL A 178 13.43 7.45 21.66
C VAL A 178 13.75 8.60 22.61
N LEU A 179 13.09 8.60 23.77
CA LEU A 179 13.33 9.56 24.84
C LEU A 179 13.93 8.86 26.06
N SER A 180 14.92 9.49 26.67
CA SER A 180 15.53 9.06 27.93
C SER A 180 15.64 10.24 28.87
N TRP A 181 15.35 10.05 30.14
CA TRP A 181 15.55 11.04 31.20
C TRP A 181 16.39 10.43 32.31
N ASP A 182 17.29 11.23 32.89
CA ASP A 182 18.10 10.84 34.04
C ASP A 182 17.69 11.68 35.25
N VAL A 183 17.46 11.01 36.38
CA VAL A 183 17.18 11.67 37.65
C VAL A 183 18.50 11.82 38.41
N ILE A 184 19.03 13.03 38.50
CA ILE A 184 20.24 13.30 39.28
C ILE A 184 19.87 13.21 40.78
N ARG A 185 20.71 12.51 41.56
CA ARG A 185 20.43 12.00 42.91
C ARG A 185 19.80 13.03 43.86
N GLY A 186 18.71 12.63 44.52
CA GLY A 186 18.08 13.35 45.62
C GLY A 186 16.77 14.03 45.24
N ASP A 187 16.62 14.40 43.97
CA ASP A 187 15.40 15.03 43.47
C ASP A 187 14.45 14.00 42.90
N ARG A 188 13.50 13.54 43.73
CA ARG A 188 12.23 12.96 43.24
C ARG A 188 11.28 14.05 42.70
N SER A 189 11.82 15.24 42.43
CA SER A 189 11.09 16.49 42.27
C SER A 189 10.57 16.71 40.84
N GLY A 190 10.97 15.88 39.87
CA GLY A 190 10.44 15.93 38.52
C GLY A 190 8.99 15.46 38.48
N LYS A 191 8.07 16.35 38.10
CA LYS A 191 6.68 15.98 37.81
C LYS A 191 6.59 15.49 36.36
N PRO A 192 5.98 14.31 36.10
CA PRO A 192 5.69 13.92 34.73
C PRO A 192 4.78 14.98 34.08
N THR A 193 5.07 15.31 32.82
CA THR A 193 4.21 16.21 32.05
C THR A 193 2.87 15.54 31.79
N THR A 194 1.77 16.29 31.86
CA THR A 194 0.39 15.77 31.76
C THR A 194 -0.20 15.88 30.35
N GLY A 195 0.62 16.15 29.34
CA GLY A 195 0.21 16.34 27.96
C GLY A 195 0.36 15.08 27.07
N PRO A 196 -0.18 15.10 25.84
CA PRO A 196 0.01 14.01 24.88
C PRO A 196 1.49 13.80 24.54
N ASN A 197 1.88 12.58 24.17
CA ASN A 197 3.26 12.26 23.80
C ASN A 197 3.63 12.80 22.42
N VAL A 198 2.70 12.77 21.46
CA VAL A 198 2.92 13.24 20.08
C VAL A 198 1.74 14.09 19.63
N ILE A 199 2.04 15.24 19.01
CA ILE A 199 1.02 16.14 18.44
C ILE A 199 1.35 16.40 16.97
N LEU A 200 0.51 15.89 16.08
CA LEU A 200 0.54 16.21 14.65
C LEU A 200 -0.33 17.43 14.39
N VAL A 201 0.21 18.44 13.69
CA VAL A 201 -0.49 19.69 13.39
C VAL A 201 -0.56 19.87 11.89
N GLY A 202 -1.78 19.82 11.35
CA GLY A 202 -2.06 20.08 9.94
C GLY A 202 -1.96 21.57 9.60
N LYS A 203 -1.73 21.87 8.31
CA LYS A 203 -1.66 23.25 7.80
C LYS A 203 -2.97 24.03 8.03
N ASN A 204 -4.10 23.34 8.10
CA ASN A 204 -5.42 23.88 8.40
C ASN A 204 -5.67 24.11 9.90
N GLY A 205 -4.68 23.87 10.76
CA GLY A 205 -4.81 23.99 12.21
C GLY A 205 -5.41 22.76 12.91
N LEU A 206 -5.80 21.71 12.18
CA LEU A 206 -6.23 20.44 12.79
C LEU A 206 -5.08 19.85 13.61
N LYS A 207 -5.37 19.49 14.86
CA LYS A 207 -4.41 18.82 15.74
C LYS A 207 -4.89 17.40 16.00
N ILE A 208 -3.99 16.44 15.78
CA ILE A 208 -4.19 15.04 16.19
C ILE A 208 -3.15 14.77 17.26
N ALA A 209 -3.60 14.40 18.45
CA ALA A 209 -2.76 14.13 19.59
C ALA A 209 -2.82 12.63 19.93
N PHE A 210 -1.66 12.04 20.22
CA PHE A 210 -1.51 10.67 20.68
C PHE A 210 -0.83 10.69 22.05
N GLY A 211 -1.39 9.98 23.02
CA GLY A 211 -0.80 9.79 24.34
C GLY A 211 -1.22 8.44 24.91
N ASP A 212 -0.26 7.70 25.48
CA ASP A 212 -0.55 6.46 26.20
C ASP A 212 -0.69 6.74 27.70
N GLU A 213 -1.56 6.00 28.39
CA GLU A 213 -1.71 6.07 29.85
C GLU A 213 -0.58 5.26 30.49
N SER A 214 0.49 5.95 30.89
CA SER A 214 1.65 5.50 31.70
C SER A 214 2.98 5.28 30.94
N LEU A 215 3.98 6.06 31.35
CA LEU A 215 5.39 5.92 31.00
C LEU A 215 6.11 5.29 32.19
N ASP A 216 6.14 3.96 32.26
CA ASP A 216 7.16 3.26 33.04
C ASP A 216 8.37 2.99 32.13
N GLY A 217 9.55 3.32 32.63
CA GLY A 217 10.76 3.52 31.82
C GLY A 217 11.20 2.35 30.93
N LEU A 218 11.95 2.75 29.90
CA LEU A 218 12.70 1.97 28.90
C LEU A 218 11.90 1.39 27.73
N GLY A 219 11.94 2.14 26.62
CA GLY A 219 11.78 1.59 25.27
C GLY A 219 10.36 1.67 24.71
N VAL A 220 9.90 2.88 24.38
CA VAL A 220 8.65 3.04 23.63
C VAL A 220 8.92 2.76 22.14
N ASN A 221 8.51 1.60 21.67
CA ASN A 221 8.22 1.39 20.25
C ASN A 221 6.79 1.84 20.00
N LEU A 222 6.61 2.99 19.35
CA LEU A 222 5.31 3.38 18.81
C LEU A 222 5.01 2.43 17.63
N ASN A 223 3.97 1.60 17.78
CA ASN A 223 3.52 0.70 16.73
C ASN A 223 2.75 1.43 15.64
#